data_AF-A0A9X0D940-F1
#
_entry.id   AF-A0A9X0D940-F1
#
_cell.length_a   1.000
_cell.length_b   1.000
_cell.length_c   1.000
_cell.angle_alpha   90.00
_cell.angle_beta   90.00
_cell.angle_gamma   90.00
#
_symmetry.space_group_name_H-M   'P 1'
#
loop_
_entity.id
_entity.type
_entity.pdbx_description
1 polymer ?
#
loop_
_entity_poly.entity_id
_entity_poly.type
_entity_poly.pdbx_seq_one_letter_code
_entity_poly.pdbx_strand_id
1 'polypeptide(L)'
;MLLLISAGNYENHPDLDNTMLCSADEAQLMRLLIQLIQSKKVLEIGVYTGYSSLSMAMSLPTDGKLWHAGVESKIDLRLQSASTTLDELLAAGEAESFDLVFLDAIKPSYDQYYEKSLRLIRKGGLIVIDNVLWSSRVCDPDKEFQMKVQKHFIT
;
A
#
# COMPACT_ATOMS: atom_id res chain seq x y z
N MET A 1 5.50 11.33 -5.81
CA MET A 1 4.33 10.82 -6.54
C MET A 1 3.84 9.58 -5.81
N LEU A 2 2.58 9.59 -5.41
CA LEU A 2 1.85 8.49 -4.80
C LEU A 2 0.94 7.89 -5.87
N LEU A 3 1.16 6.63 -6.22
CA LEU A 3 0.29 5.91 -7.13
C LEU A 3 -0.73 5.10 -6.32
N LEU A 4 -2.00 5.38 -6.55
CA LEU A 4 -3.13 4.80 -5.86
C LEU A 4 -3.84 3.81 -6.77
N ILE A 5 -4.02 2.59 -6.29
CA ILE A 5 -4.67 1.52 -7.04
C ILE A 5 -5.87 1.01 -6.24
N SER A 6 -7.05 1.06 -6.85
CA SER A 6 -8.25 0.46 -6.25
C SER A 6 -8.14 -1.07 -6.20
N ALA A 7 -8.49 -1.68 -5.07
CA ALA A 7 -8.47 -3.14 -4.92
C ALA A 7 -9.70 -3.85 -5.55
N GLY A 8 -10.69 -3.12 -6.09
CA GLY A 8 -11.83 -3.69 -6.80
C GLY A 8 -13.16 -2.94 -6.56
N ASN A 9 -14.26 -3.46 -7.10
CA ASN A 9 -15.61 -2.96 -6.83
C ASN A 9 -16.07 -3.41 -5.43
N TYR A 10 -16.26 -2.46 -4.52
CA TYR A 10 -16.71 -2.72 -3.15
C TYR A 10 -18.22 -2.93 -3.02
N GLU A 11 -18.98 -2.94 -4.12
CA GLU A 11 -20.46 -2.89 -4.15
C GLU A 11 -21.18 -4.01 -3.35
N ASN A 12 -20.49 -5.07 -2.93
CA ASN A 12 -21.05 -6.19 -2.16
C ASN A 12 -20.22 -6.60 -0.92
N HIS A 13 -19.30 -5.77 -0.42
CA HIS A 13 -18.51 -6.14 0.76
C HIS A 13 -19.34 -5.90 2.04
N PRO A 14 -19.60 -6.91 2.88
CA PRO A 14 -20.45 -6.79 4.08
C PRO A 14 -19.86 -5.86 5.15
N ASP A 15 -18.57 -5.52 5.03
CA ASP A 15 -17.82 -4.69 5.96
C ASP A 15 -17.62 -3.25 5.43
N LEU A 16 -18.50 -2.75 4.55
CA LEU A 16 -18.54 -1.32 4.13
C LEU A 16 -18.98 -0.40 5.28
N ASP A 17 -18.24 -0.42 6.39
CA ASP A 17 -18.39 0.48 7.52
C ASP A 17 -17.04 1.14 7.85
N ASN A 18 -17.02 1.99 8.89
CA ASN A 18 -15.81 2.71 9.28
C ASN A 18 -14.66 1.80 9.76
N THR A 19 -14.86 0.48 9.89
CA THR A 19 -13.81 -0.46 10.34
C THR A 19 -12.75 -0.74 9.27
N MET A 20 -12.99 -0.37 8.02
CA MET A 20 -12.01 -0.43 6.93
C MET A 20 -11.02 0.75 6.93
N LEU A 21 -11.22 1.75 7.81
CA LEU A 21 -10.29 2.87 7.92
C LEU A 21 -9.05 2.47 8.73
N CYS A 22 -7.89 2.74 8.14
CA CYS A 22 -6.61 2.79 8.85
C CYS A 22 -6.74 3.67 10.12
N SER A 23 -6.15 3.20 11.22
CA SER A 23 -6.17 3.93 12.50
C SER A 23 -5.28 5.19 12.44
N ALA A 24 -5.55 6.17 13.32
CA ALA A 24 -4.73 7.38 13.37
C ALA A 24 -3.25 7.09 13.71
N ASP A 25 -3.01 6.08 14.55
CA ASP A 25 -1.65 5.66 14.95
C ASP A 25 -0.90 5.02 13.79
N GLU A 26 -1.58 4.18 13.00
CA GLU A 26 -1.02 3.55 11.80
C GLU A 26 -0.73 4.60 10.72
N ALA A 27 -1.65 5.54 10.50
CA ALA A 27 -1.41 6.67 9.61
C ALA A 27 -0.20 7.48 10.09
N GLN A 28 -0.07 7.76 11.39
CA GLN A 28 1.09 8.48 11.95
C GLN A 28 2.40 7.70 11.78
N LEU A 29 2.37 6.38 11.96
CA LEU A 29 3.52 5.51 11.70
C LEU A 29 3.93 5.57 10.22
N MET A 30 2.98 5.50 9.29
CA MET A 30 3.28 5.61 7.85
C MET A 30 3.94 6.93 7.50
N ARG A 31 3.46 8.03 8.09
CA ARG A 31 4.07 9.35 7.93
C ARG A 31 5.50 9.38 8.44
N LEU A 32 5.76 8.79 9.60
CA LEU A 32 7.10 8.67 10.16
C LEU A 32 8.03 7.85 9.25
N LEU A 33 7.58 6.70 8.75
CA LEU A 33 8.37 5.84 7.86
C LEU A 33 8.75 6.56 6.57
N ILE A 34 7.79 7.21 5.90
CA ILE A 34 8.01 8.01 4.69
C ILE A 34 9.07 9.10 4.93
N GLN A 35 9.01 9.77 6.09
CA GLN A 35 9.98 10.79 6.46
C GLN A 35 11.36 10.20 6.75
N LEU A 36 11.45 9.08 7.48
CA LEU A 36 12.73 8.47 7.84
C LEU A 36 13.48 7.94 6.62
N ILE A 37 12.77 7.31 5.68
CA ILE A 37 13.38 6.74 4.46
C ILE A 37 13.45 7.74 3.30
N GLN A 38 12.93 8.96 3.51
CA GLN A 38 12.90 10.04 2.52
C GLN A 38 12.24 9.61 1.19
N SER A 39 11.12 8.87 1.27
CA SER A 39 10.42 8.37 0.10
C SER A 39 9.95 9.49 -0.82
N LYS A 40 10.13 9.27 -2.13
CA LYS A 40 9.69 10.16 -3.21
C LYS A 40 8.65 9.50 -4.11
N LYS A 41 8.72 8.18 -4.28
CA LYS A 41 7.78 7.39 -5.07
C LYS A 41 7.16 6.28 -4.21
N VAL A 42 5.86 6.39 -3.96
CA VAL A 42 5.09 5.47 -3.11
C VAL A 42 3.99 4.82 -3.92
N LEU A 43 3.77 3.54 -3.70
CA LEU A 43 2.67 2.77 -4.28
C LEU A 43 1.74 2.31 -3.17
N GLU A 44 0.45 2.59 -3.29
CA GLU A 44 -0.59 2.08 -2.40
C GLU A 44 -1.55 1.18 -3.17
N ILE A 45 -1.77 -0.02 -2.65
CA ILE A 45 -2.66 -1.02 -3.22
C ILE A 45 -3.79 -1.25 -2.24
N GLY A 46 -5.00 -0.84 -2.61
CA GLY A 46 -6.16 -0.85 -1.74
C GLY A 46 -6.46 0.52 -1.19
N VAL A 47 -7.23 1.27 -1.96
CA VAL A 47 -7.63 2.64 -1.62
C VAL A 47 -9.12 2.60 -1.32
N TYR A 48 -9.46 2.88 -0.06
CA TYR A 48 -10.85 3.04 0.37
C TYR A 48 -11.28 4.51 0.23
N THR A 49 -11.53 5.20 1.34
CA THR A 49 -11.86 6.64 1.34
C THR A 49 -10.64 7.56 1.21
N GLY A 50 -9.43 7.00 1.17
CA GLY A 50 -8.18 7.73 0.95
C GLY A 50 -7.54 8.35 2.21
N TYR A 51 -7.92 7.92 3.42
CA TYR A 51 -7.33 8.45 4.66
C TYR A 51 -5.82 8.15 4.78
N SER A 52 -5.43 6.90 4.51
CA SER A 52 -4.03 6.46 4.40
C SER A 52 -3.30 7.21 3.29
N SER A 53 -3.91 7.27 2.09
CA SER A 53 -3.39 7.97 0.92
C SER A 53 -3.08 9.44 1.20
N LEU A 54 -4.03 10.15 1.80
CA LEU A 54 -3.89 11.56 2.16
C LEU A 54 -2.79 11.75 3.20
N SER A 55 -2.77 10.91 4.24
CA SER A 55 -1.76 10.95 5.29
C SER A 55 -0.35 10.76 4.74
N MET A 56 -0.17 9.80 3.84
CA MET A 56 1.09 9.54 3.15
C MET A 56 1.47 10.70 2.22
N ALA A 57 0.56 11.18 1.38
CA ALA A 57 0.79 12.29 0.45
C ALA A 57 1.20 13.59 1.15
N MET A 58 0.64 13.86 2.34
CA MET A 58 1.02 14.99 3.18
C MET A 58 2.44 14.89 3.74
N SER A 59 2.99 13.69 3.82
CA SER A 59 4.34 13.43 4.37
C SER A 59 5.40 13.24 3.29
N LEU A 60 4.96 13.01 2.04
CA LEU A 60 5.84 13.14 0.89
C LEU A 60 6.40 14.57 0.85
N PRO A 61 7.71 14.74 0.60
CA PRO A 61 8.30 16.05 0.43
C PRO A 61 7.47 16.87 -0.56
N THR A 62 7.02 18.08 -0.18
CA THR A 62 6.40 19.07 -1.10
C THR A 62 7.39 19.64 -2.12
N ASP A 63 8.59 19.04 -2.21
CA ASP A 63 9.95 19.61 -2.18
C ASP A 63 10.57 19.78 -0.78
N GLY A 64 9.75 19.66 0.27
CA GLY A 64 10.12 19.96 1.64
C GLY A 64 9.88 21.43 2.03
N LYS A 65 8.70 22.00 1.78
CA LYS A 65 8.01 23.00 2.64
C LYS A 65 6.51 23.20 2.36
N LEU A 66 5.77 23.50 3.42
CA LEU A 66 4.31 23.47 3.56
C LEU A 66 3.62 24.71 2.94
N TRP A 67 2.86 24.52 1.84
CA TRP A 67 1.89 25.50 1.33
C TRP A 67 0.61 24.77 0.93
N HIS A 68 -0.52 25.21 1.49
CA HIS A 68 -1.91 24.82 1.20
C HIS A 68 -2.11 23.46 0.49
N ALA A 69 -2.18 22.37 1.26
CA ALA A 69 -2.67 21.01 0.95
C ALA A 69 -2.69 20.54 -0.53
N GLY A 70 -1.76 20.96 -1.38
CA GLY A 70 -1.71 20.71 -2.83
C GLY A 70 -1.28 19.28 -3.16
N VAL A 71 -1.89 18.31 -2.48
CA VAL A 71 -1.61 16.88 -2.56
C VAL A 71 -2.18 16.27 -3.83
N GLU A 72 -3.13 16.94 -4.49
CA GLU A 72 -3.71 16.48 -5.76
C GLU A 72 -2.62 16.30 -6.82
N SER A 73 -1.65 17.23 -6.86
CA SER A 73 -0.49 17.16 -7.75
C SER A 73 0.49 16.02 -7.41
N LYS A 74 0.37 15.42 -6.22
CA LYS A 74 1.22 14.32 -5.76
C LYS A 74 0.58 12.96 -5.97
N ILE A 75 -0.71 12.87 -6.30
CA ILE A 75 -1.50 11.64 -6.37
C ILE A 75 -1.81 11.31 -7.84
N ASP A 76 -1.37 10.13 -8.30
CA ASP A 76 -1.84 9.48 -9.52
C ASP A 76 -2.85 8.39 -9.09
N LEU A 77 -4.14 8.57 -9.37
CA LEU A 77 -5.19 7.61 -9.00
C LEU A 77 -5.59 6.76 -10.21
N ARG A 78 -5.42 5.44 -10.09
CA ARG A 78 -5.81 4.45 -11.10
C ARG A 78 -6.96 3.59 -10.59
N LEU A 79 -8.15 3.84 -11.16
CA LEU A 79 -9.36 3.07 -10.92
C LEU A 79 -9.39 1.85 -11.85
N GLN A 80 -8.51 0.88 -11.59
CA GLN A 80 -8.38 -0.36 -12.34
C GLN A 80 -7.99 -1.50 -11.39
N SER A 81 -8.19 -2.75 -11.83
CA SER A 81 -7.65 -3.93 -11.15
C SER A 81 -6.18 -3.75 -10.80
N ALA A 82 -5.85 -3.95 -9.53
CA ALA A 82 -4.48 -3.82 -9.06
C ALA A 82 -3.49 -4.73 -9.78
N SER A 83 -3.90 -5.96 -10.08
CA SER A 83 -3.04 -6.89 -10.82
C SER A 83 -2.63 -6.31 -12.18
N THR A 84 -3.60 -5.78 -12.93
CA THR A 84 -3.38 -5.24 -14.27
C THR A 84 -2.49 -4.00 -14.21
N THR A 85 -2.77 -3.09 -13.29
CA THR A 85 -1.95 -1.87 -13.13
C THR A 85 -0.51 -2.20 -12.74
N LEU A 86 -0.28 -3.20 -11.88
CA LEU A 86 1.08 -3.64 -11.56
C LEU A 86 1.80 -4.24 -12.78
N ASP A 87 1.10 -5.00 -13.64
CA ASP A 87 1.68 -5.55 -14.86
C ASP A 87 2.04 -4.44 -15.86
N GLU A 88 1.18 -3.43 -16.01
CA GLU A 88 1.44 -2.25 -16.85
C GLU A 88 2.66 -1.46 -16.37
N LEU A 89 2.82 -1.26 -15.05
CA LEU A 89 4.01 -0.61 -14.49
C LEU A 89 5.28 -1.39 -14.83
N LEU A 90 5.27 -2.71 -14.62
CA LEU A 90 6.40 -3.56 -14.95
C LEU A 90 6.73 -3.52 -16.46
N ALA A 91 5.69 -3.55 -17.31
CA ALA A 91 5.86 -3.45 -18.76
C ALA A 91 6.36 -2.06 -19.20
N ALA A 92 6.01 -1.00 -18.47
CA ALA A 92 6.49 0.36 -18.68
C ALA A 92 7.93 0.59 -18.18
N GLY A 93 8.60 -0.43 -17.65
CA GLY A 93 9.98 -0.34 -17.16
C GLY A 93 10.11 0.24 -15.76
N GLU A 94 9.04 0.23 -14.96
CA GLU A 94 9.04 0.76 -13.58
C GLU A 94 9.60 -0.22 -12.55
N ALA A 95 10.35 -1.23 -12.98
CA ALA A 95 11.04 -2.15 -12.07
C ALA A 95 12.04 -1.38 -11.20
N GLU A 96 12.15 -1.76 -9.92
CA GLU A 96 13.05 -1.13 -8.94
C GLU A 96 12.93 0.40 -8.84
N SER A 97 11.74 0.98 -9.04
CA SER A 97 11.54 2.44 -9.07
C SER A 97 10.82 3.02 -7.85
N PHE A 98 10.15 2.18 -7.04
CA PHE A 98 9.40 2.63 -5.87
C PHE A 98 10.23 2.57 -4.58
N ASP A 99 10.09 3.59 -3.72
CA ASP A 99 10.76 3.68 -2.42
C ASP A 99 9.98 2.95 -1.32
N LEU A 100 8.65 2.97 -1.41
CA LEU A 100 7.74 2.32 -0.48
C LEU A 100 6.52 1.75 -1.21
N VAL A 101 6.11 0.55 -0.82
CA VAL A 101 4.83 -0.05 -1.23
C VAL A 101 3.99 -0.33 0.03
N PHE A 102 2.74 0.12 0.05
CA PHE A 102 1.75 -0.17 1.08
C PHE A 102 0.68 -1.11 0.52
N LEU A 103 0.53 -2.28 1.13
CA LEU A 103 -0.45 -3.30 0.78
C LEU A 103 -1.58 -3.32 1.81
N ASP A 104 -2.74 -2.80 1.42
CA ASP A 104 -3.98 -2.77 2.21
C ASP A 104 -5.19 -3.20 1.35
N ALA A 105 -5.07 -4.37 0.74
CA ALA A 105 -6.07 -4.90 -0.18
C ALA A 105 -6.84 -6.10 0.41
N ILE A 106 -7.64 -6.75 -0.44
CA ILE A 106 -8.25 -8.05 -0.13
C ILE A 106 -7.22 -9.19 -0.10
N LYS A 107 -7.28 -10.02 0.94
CA LYS A 107 -6.27 -11.04 1.26
C LYS A 107 -6.04 -12.15 0.23
N PRO A 108 -7.04 -12.64 -0.52
CA PRO A 108 -6.82 -13.70 -1.50
C PRO A 108 -5.78 -13.35 -2.59
N SER A 109 -5.56 -12.07 -2.84
CA SER A 109 -4.66 -11.59 -3.90
C SER A 109 -3.29 -11.13 -3.39
N TYR A 110 -3.00 -11.27 -2.09
CA TYR A 110 -1.77 -10.72 -1.48
C TYR A 110 -0.52 -11.30 -2.08
N ASP A 111 -0.46 -12.61 -2.31
CA ASP A 111 0.72 -13.27 -2.88
C ASP A 111 1.09 -12.64 -4.22
N GLN A 112 0.09 -12.41 -5.09
CA GLN A 112 0.32 -11.79 -6.39
C GLN A 112 0.79 -10.34 -6.27
N TYR A 113 0.17 -9.56 -5.39
CA TYR A 113 0.55 -8.16 -5.18
C TYR A 113 1.94 -8.06 -4.56
N TYR A 114 2.27 -8.93 -3.62
CA TYR A 114 3.56 -9.02 -2.97
C TYR A 114 4.67 -9.34 -3.96
N GLU A 115 4.53 -10.39 -4.77
CA GLU A 115 5.53 -10.79 -5.77
C GLU A 115 5.78 -9.69 -6.83
N LYS A 116 4.73 -9.01 -7.28
CA LYS A 116 4.86 -7.87 -8.18
C LYS A 116 5.50 -6.67 -7.49
N SER A 117 5.16 -6.42 -6.23
CA SER A 117 5.74 -5.34 -5.42
C SER A 117 7.24 -5.54 -5.19
N LEU A 118 7.69 -6.78 -5.00
CA LEU A 118 9.12 -7.11 -4.90
C LEU A 118 9.92 -6.74 -6.16
N ARG A 119 9.28 -6.79 -7.34
CA ARG A 119 9.92 -6.40 -8.60
C ARG A 119 9.91 -4.88 -8.82
N LEU A 120 8.93 -4.19 -8.26
CA LEU A 120 8.74 -2.73 -8.41
C LEU A 120 9.52 -1.94 -7.34
N ILE A 121 9.78 -2.53 -6.17
CA ILE A 121 10.52 -1.87 -5.09
C ILE A 121 12.01 -1.78 -5.44
N ARG A 122 12.63 -0.62 -5.22
CA ARG A 122 14.08 -0.48 -5.35
C ARG A 122 14.80 -1.24 -4.25
N LYS A 123 16.09 -1.52 -4.45
CA LYS A 123 16.97 -2.00 -3.38
C LYS A 123 16.96 -1.04 -2.19
N GLY A 124 16.79 -1.60 -0.99
CA GLY A 124 16.65 -0.83 0.25
C GLY A 124 15.35 -0.02 0.35
N GLY A 125 14.36 -0.29 -0.49
CA GLY A 125 12.99 0.21 -0.33
C GLY A 125 12.20 -0.62 0.69
N LEU A 126 11.02 -0.14 1.07
CA LEU A 126 10.20 -0.74 2.12
C LEU A 126 8.88 -1.27 1.56
N ILE A 127 8.49 -2.48 1.95
CA ILE A 127 7.13 -2.99 1.75
C ILE A 127 6.45 -3.05 3.13
N VAL A 128 5.31 -2.38 3.25
CA VAL A 128 4.46 -2.38 4.44
C VAL A 128 3.15 -3.09 4.10
N ILE A 129 2.69 -3.97 4.99
CA ILE A 129 1.53 -4.83 4.75
C ILE A 129 0.59 -4.67 5.95
N ASP A 130 -0.65 -4.25 5.71
CA ASP A 130 -1.64 -4.09 6.77
C ASP A 130 -2.37 -5.40 7.11
N ASN A 131 -2.93 -5.44 8.31
CA ASN A 131 -3.77 -6.50 8.86
C ASN A 131 -3.10 -7.87 8.97
N VAL A 132 -1.77 -7.92 9.07
CA VAL A 132 -1.03 -9.18 9.21
C VAL A 132 -1.45 -9.99 10.45
N LEU A 133 -1.99 -9.34 11.49
CA LEU A 133 -2.54 -10.01 12.68
C LEU A 133 -4.02 -10.42 12.54
N TRP A 134 -4.72 -9.91 11.52
CA TRP A 134 -6.11 -10.27 11.17
C TRP A 134 -7.07 -10.35 12.37
N SER A 135 -7.06 -9.34 13.24
CA SER A 135 -7.83 -9.29 14.51
C SER A 135 -7.50 -10.44 15.46
N SER A 136 -6.21 -10.74 15.60
CA SER A 136 -5.66 -11.86 16.38
C SER A 136 -6.08 -13.25 15.90
N ARG A 137 -6.82 -13.35 14.78
CA ARG A 137 -7.25 -14.65 14.25
C ARG A 137 -6.04 -15.52 13.91
N VAL A 138 -4.87 -14.94 13.60
CA VAL A 138 -3.62 -15.70 13.33
C VAL A 138 -3.19 -16.64 14.46
N CYS A 139 -3.64 -16.39 15.68
CA CYS A 139 -3.39 -17.22 16.85
C CYS A 139 -4.58 -18.10 17.24
N ASP A 140 -5.66 -18.09 16.46
CA ASP A 140 -6.85 -18.91 16.68
C ASP A 140 -6.58 -20.34 16.20
N PRO A 141 -6.51 -21.34 17.11
CA PRO A 141 -6.18 -22.71 16.75
C PRO A 141 -7.24 -23.37 15.86
N ASP A 142 -8.45 -22.81 15.82
CA ASP A 142 -9.58 -23.33 15.04
C ASP A 142 -9.64 -22.72 13.62
N LYS A 143 -8.71 -21.83 13.26
CA LYS A 143 -8.65 -21.14 11.97
C LYS A 143 -7.44 -21.60 11.15
N GLU A 144 -7.66 -22.13 9.96
CA GLU A 144 -6.60 -22.41 9.00
C GLU A 144 -6.25 -21.14 8.19
N PHE A 145 -5.00 -20.66 8.31
CA PHE A 145 -4.54 -19.46 7.59
C PHE A 145 -4.00 -19.80 6.21
N GLN A 146 -4.47 -19.07 5.20
CA GLN A 146 -4.01 -19.24 3.82
C GLN A 146 -2.84 -18.33 3.41
N MET A 147 -2.39 -17.39 4.26
CA MET A 147 -1.16 -16.64 3.99
C MET A 147 0.06 -17.54 4.24
N LYS A 148 0.56 -18.14 3.16
CA LYS A 148 1.88 -18.77 3.13
C LYS A 148 2.91 -17.67 2.91
N VAL A 149 3.45 -17.09 3.98
CA VAL A 149 4.62 -16.22 3.86
C VAL A 149 5.76 -17.07 3.30
N GLN A 150 6.01 -16.96 1.99
CA GLN A 150 7.19 -17.55 1.38
C GLN A 150 8.41 -16.80 1.94
N LYS A 151 9.31 -17.53 2.61
CA LYS A 151 10.58 -16.98 3.08
C LYS A 151 11.47 -16.66 1.89
N HIS A 152 11.30 -15.48 1.30
CA HIS A 152 12.29 -14.90 0.41
C HIS A 152 13.33 -14.18 1.27
N PHE A 153 14.43 -14.86 1.56
CA PHE A 153 15.64 -14.19 2.03
C PHE A 153 16.20 -13.39 0.86
N ILE A 154 16.05 -12.08 0.91
CA ILE A 154 16.79 -11.18 0.03
C ILE A 154 18.23 -11.16 0.56
N THR A 155 19.10 -11.99 -0.03
CA THR A 155 20.57 -11.89 0.08
C THR A 155 21.13 -11.13 -1.11
#